data_AF-E2RV56-F1
#
_entry.id   AF-E2RV56-F1
#
_cell.length_a   1.000
_cell.length_b   1.000
_cell.length_c   1.000
_cell.angle_alpha   90.00
_cell.angle_beta   90.00
_cell.angle_gamma   90.00
#
_symmetry.space_group_name_H-M   'P 1'
#
loop_
_entity.id
_entity.type
_entity.pdbx_description
1 polymer ?
#
loop_
_entity_poly.entity_id
_entity_poly.type
_entity_poly.pdbx_seq_one_letter_code
_entity_poly.pdbx_strand_id
1 'polypeptide(L)'
;MLKFIFFTLFLIPLSYFNNWWLVQVGMMLLMFMFYFSFISFYYYCNLSYFIGCDVVSYLLILLSIFICSLMIMASESVYRYMYYSELFMFFIILLFLFLFFSFSSNSLFLFYIFFESSLIPTLFLIFGWGYQPERLQAGMYFLFYTLFSSLPMLVCIIYFYSFFGSLTFSLWLYFDYYYFIFYLCMIFSFLVKIPMFIIHVWLPSAHVEAPVSGSMILAGVLLKLGGYGLFRVFSLLIMSGLMYNFIWISISMLGGIFISLFCVRQSDIKSLIAYSSVIHMGLVLGGIMTFNYWGIFGAMILMVAHGLCSSGLFCLANIVYERLGSRSLYIIKGLINFMPSMSLWWFMLSSYNMAAPPSLNLMGEVMLFNSLVSWNLFNTFIFLFVSFFSAVYTLYMYSYSQHGMIYSGSFSFSVGYLREYMLLFFHWFPLNLIIFFVNMLFI
;
A
#
# COMPACT_ATOMS: atom_id res chain seq x y z
N MET A 1 8.84 -20.71 8.33
CA MET A 1 9.20 -19.69 7.32
C MET A 1 9.92 -20.27 6.11
N LEU A 2 10.95 -21.10 6.27
CA LEU A 2 11.71 -21.69 5.14
C LEU A 2 10.84 -22.42 4.11
N LYS A 3 9.79 -23.15 4.53
CA LYS A 3 8.85 -23.81 3.60
C LYS A 3 8.23 -22.85 2.58
N PHE A 4 7.92 -21.62 2.98
CA PHE A 4 7.35 -20.60 2.10
C PHE A 4 8.41 -20.02 1.17
N ILE A 5 9.63 -19.81 1.67
CA ILE A 5 10.76 -19.33 0.87
C ILE A 5 11.11 -20.34 -0.22
N PHE A 6 11.24 -21.63 0.13
CA PHE A 6 11.51 -22.66 -0.88
C PHE A 6 10.41 -22.74 -1.93
N PHE A 7 9.15 -22.68 -1.53
CA PHE A 7 8.04 -22.65 -2.49
C PHE A 7 8.18 -21.45 -3.45
N THR A 8 8.50 -20.24 -2.95
CA THR A 8 8.71 -19.07 -3.83
C THR A 8 9.89 -19.23 -4.76
N LEU A 9 10.99 -19.83 -4.30
CA LEU A 9 12.16 -20.09 -5.14
C LEU A 9 11.82 -21.08 -6.26
N PHE A 10 10.97 -22.09 -6.00
CA PHE A 10 10.52 -23.02 -7.04
C PHE A 10 9.54 -22.39 -8.05
N LEU A 11 8.91 -21.24 -7.74
CA LEU A 11 8.13 -20.50 -8.73
C LEU A 11 9.01 -19.76 -9.75
N ILE A 12 10.27 -19.45 -9.42
CA ILE A 12 11.18 -18.70 -10.31
C ILE A 12 11.50 -19.47 -11.60
N PRO A 13 11.88 -20.76 -11.58
CA PRO A 13 12.05 -21.52 -12.82
C PRO A 13 10.78 -21.56 -13.67
N LEU A 14 9.60 -21.65 -13.03
CA LEU A 14 8.31 -21.72 -13.72
C LEU A 14 7.98 -20.44 -14.50
N SER A 15 8.50 -19.28 -14.09
CA SER A 15 8.29 -18.04 -14.85
C SER A 15 9.00 -18.05 -16.21
N TYR A 16 10.17 -18.72 -16.31
CA TYR A 16 10.91 -18.82 -17.59
C TYR A 16 10.26 -19.82 -18.57
N PHE A 17 9.43 -20.75 -18.10
CA PHE A 17 8.68 -21.67 -18.96
C PHE A 17 7.35 -21.07 -19.49
N ASN A 18 7.12 -19.76 -19.32
CA ASN A 18 5.88 -19.05 -19.73
C ASN A 18 4.56 -19.62 -19.15
N ASN A 19 4.61 -20.35 -18.03
CA ASN A 19 3.43 -20.91 -17.39
C ASN A 19 2.70 -19.89 -16.50
N TRP A 20 2.10 -18.88 -17.14
CA TRP A 20 1.57 -17.69 -16.49
C TRP A 20 0.50 -17.95 -15.43
N TRP A 21 -0.53 -18.72 -15.79
CA TRP A 21 -1.64 -19.07 -14.90
C TRP A 21 -1.22 -20.03 -13.78
N LEU A 22 -0.26 -20.91 -14.05
CA LEU A 22 0.24 -21.85 -13.04
C LEU A 22 1.00 -21.13 -11.94
N VAL A 23 1.76 -20.08 -12.26
CA VAL A 23 2.39 -19.23 -11.24
C VAL A 23 1.34 -18.50 -10.41
N GLN A 24 0.28 -17.96 -11.04
CA GLN A 24 -0.82 -17.32 -10.30
C GLN A 24 -1.48 -18.30 -9.32
N VAL A 25 -1.82 -19.51 -9.77
CA VAL A 25 -2.40 -20.56 -8.91
C VAL A 25 -1.42 -20.94 -7.80
N GLY A 26 -0.12 -21.07 -8.11
CA GLY A 26 0.92 -21.30 -7.11
C GLY A 26 0.96 -20.23 -6.01
N MET A 27 0.82 -18.95 -6.37
CA MET A 27 0.76 -17.84 -5.41
C MET A 27 -0.52 -17.87 -4.56
N MET A 28 -1.66 -18.27 -5.14
CA MET A 28 -2.90 -18.48 -4.37
C MET A 28 -2.81 -19.70 -3.43
N LEU A 29 -2.10 -20.75 -3.84
CA LEU A 29 -1.82 -21.89 -2.94
C LEU A 29 -0.90 -21.47 -1.79
N LEU A 30 0.11 -20.62 -2.05
CA LEU A 30 0.93 -20.02 -0.99
C LEU A 30 0.08 -19.27 0.03
N MET A 31 -0.89 -18.46 -0.43
CA MET A 31 -1.81 -17.75 0.46
C MET A 31 -2.51 -18.69 1.40
N PHE A 32 -3.14 -19.72 0.84
CA PHE A 32 -3.89 -20.70 1.61
C PHE A 32 -2.98 -21.38 2.65
N MET A 33 -1.81 -21.88 2.22
CA MET A 33 -0.85 -22.52 3.12
C MET A 33 -0.31 -21.59 4.21
N PHE A 34 -0.14 -20.29 3.91
CA PHE A 34 0.33 -19.31 4.87
C PHE A 34 -0.77 -18.98 5.89
N TYR A 35 -2.02 -18.84 5.44
CA TYR A 35 -3.16 -18.57 6.30
C TYR A 35 -3.29 -19.63 7.42
N PHE A 36 -3.29 -20.93 7.07
CA PHE A 36 -3.38 -22.02 8.05
C PHE A 36 -2.14 -22.21 8.93
N SER A 37 -1.02 -21.57 8.60
CA SER A 37 0.22 -21.76 9.37
C SER A 37 0.32 -20.91 10.63
N PHE A 38 -0.62 -19.98 10.85
CA PHE A 38 -0.58 -19.07 11.98
C PHE A 38 -1.29 -19.67 13.19
N ILE A 39 -0.50 -19.99 14.22
CA ILE A 39 -0.91 -20.84 15.34
C ILE A 39 -1.18 -20.01 16.61
N SER A 40 -0.65 -18.79 16.73
CA SER A 40 -0.94 -17.96 17.92
C SER A 40 -1.02 -16.47 17.60
N PHE A 41 -2.06 -15.83 18.14
CA PHE A 41 -2.34 -14.40 17.98
C PHE A 41 -1.49 -13.51 18.89
N TYR A 42 -0.87 -14.04 19.95
CA TYR A 42 -0.27 -13.20 20.98
C TYR A 42 1.25 -13.06 20.92
N TYR A 43 1.96 -14.07 20.41
CA TYR A 43 3.41 -14.15 20.53
C TYR A 43 4.10 -14.11 19.18
N TYR A 44 5.33 -13.59 19.18
CA TYR A 44 6.24 -13.68 18.06
C TYR A 44 6.46 -15.16 17.72
N CYS A 45 5.89 -15.60 16.61
CA CYS A 45 5.86 -16.98 16.16
C CYS A 45 6.95 -17.27 15.12
N ASN A 46 7.25 -18.56 14.94
CA ASN A 46 8.13 -19.07 13.89
C ASN A 46 9.54 -18.43 13.90
N LEU A 47 10.09 -18.23 15.10
CA LEU A 47 11.45 -17.72 15.31
C LEU A 47 12.50 -18.64 14.70
N SER A 48 13.27 -18.09 13.78
CA SER A 48 14.60 -18.56 13.39
C SER A 48 15.62 -17.46 13.68
N TYR A 49 16.91 -17.72 13.43
CA TYR A 49 17.98 -16.75 13.68
C TYR A 49 17.76 -15.37 13.05
N PHE A 50 17.14 -15.33 11.86
CA PHE A 50 16.96 -14.07 11.10
C PHE A 50 15.50 -13.71 10.86
N ILE A 51 14.58 -14.66 11.00
CA ILE A 51 13.20 -14.53 10.55
C ILE A 51 12.24 -14.83 11.70
N GLY A 52 11.17 -14.07 11.81
CA GLY A 52 9.93 -14.60 12.37
C GLY A 52 8.74 -13.69 12.12
N CYS A 53 7.66 -13.93 12.85
CA CYS A 53 6.36 -13.35 12.54
C CYS A 53 5.52 -13.05 13.78
N ASP A 54 5.18 -11.78 13.94
CA ASP A 54 4.04 -11.31 14.73
C ASP A 54 2.78 -11.22 13.88
N VAL A 55 1.65 -10.90 14.52
CA VAL A 55 0.37 -10.59 13.87
C VAL A 55 0.52 -9.49 12.81
N VAL A 56 1.24 -8.42 13.13
CA VAL A 56 1.50 -7.30 12.22
C VAL A 56 2.16 -7.77 10.93
N SER A 57 3.27 -8.50 11.06
CA SER A 57 4.00 -9.05 9.91
C SER A 57 3.17 -10.10 9.17
N TYR A 58 2.40 -10.92 9.88
CA TYR A 58 1.55 -11.94 9.29
C TYR A 58 0.50 -11.32 8.35
N LEU A 59 -0.21 -10.28 8.79
CA LEU A 59 -1.23 -9.59 7.99
C LEU A 59 -0.62 -8.96 6.73
N LEU A 60 0.53 -8.30 6.87
CA LEU A 60 1.20 -7.66 5.74
C LEU A 60 1.81 -8.68 4.77
N ILE A 61 2.30 -9.82 5.27
CA ILE A 61 2.76 -10.93 4.41
C ILE A 61 1.57 -11.51 3.64
N LEU A 62 0.43 -11.77 4.29
CA LEU A 62 -0.80 -12.20 3.62
C LEU A 62 -1.23 -11.23 2.53
N LEU A 63 -1.28 -9.94 2.86
CA LEU A 63 -1.61 -8.90 1.89
C LEU A 63 -0.62 -8.91 0.71
N SER A 64 0.67 -9.11 0.97
CA SER A 64 1.70 -9.11 -0.07
C SER A 64 1.58 -10.28 -1.04
N ILE A 65 1.40 -11.52 -0.55
CA ILE A 65 1.18 -12.67 -1.42
C ILE A 65 -0.13 -12.46 -2.22
N PHE A 66 -1.19 -11.96 -1.58
CA PHE A 66 -2.49 -11.75 -2.22
C PHE A 66 -2.41 -10.74 -3.35
N ILE A 67 -1.85 -9.56 -3.10
CA ILE A 67 -1.73 -8.52 -4.13
C ILE A 67 -0.80 -8.96 -5.26
N CYS A 68 0.30 -9.67 -4.95
CA CYS A 68 1.16 -10.23 -5.99
C CYS A 68 0.44 -11.23 -6.90
N SER A 69 -0.47 -12.05 -6.36
CA SER A 69 -1.30 -12.93 -7.19
C SER A 69 -2.29 -12.16 -8.09
N LEU A 70 -2.88 -11.08 -7.56
CA LEU A 70 -3.83 -10.24 -8.32
C LEU A 70 -3.14 -9.39 -9.38
N MET A 71 -1.89 -8.98 -9.15
CA MET A 71 -1.07 -8.30 -10.17
C MET A 71 -0.93 -9.14 -11.43
N ILE A 72 -0.63 -10.43 -11.27
CA ILE A 72 -0.50 -11.38 -12.38
C ILE A 72 -1.85 -11.45 -13.12
N MET A 73 -2.95 -11.56 -12.39
CA MET A 73 -4.29 -11.60 -13.00
C MET A 73 -4.64 -10.30 -13.76
N ALA A 74 -4.22 -9.15 -13.25
CA ALA A 74 -4.51 -7.83 -13.83
C ALA A 74 -3.80 -7.64 -15.18
N SER A 75 -2.55 -8.07 -15.29
CA SER A 75 -1.65 -7.76 -16.41
C SER A 75 -1.77 -8.73 -17.60
N GLU A 76 -2.98 -9.12 -18.00
CA GLU A 76 -3.21 -9.98 -19.17
C GLU A 76 -2.84 -9.34 -20.49
N SER A 77 -2.91 -8.02 -20.59
CA SER A 77 -2.37 -7.32 -21.74
C SER A 77 -0.91 -7.72 -22.01
N VAL A 78 -0.07 -7.84 -20.98
CA VAL A 78 1.34 -8.26 -21.13
C VAL A 78 1.46 -9.67 -21.70
N TYR A 79 0.64 -10.60 -21.23
CA TYR A 79 0.63 -11.99 -21.72
C TYR A 79 0.07 -12.11 -23.13
N ARG A 80 -1.07 -11.46 -23.42
CA ARG A 80 -1.73 -11.51 -24.73
C ARG A 80 -0.84 -10.97 -25.85
N TYR A 81 -0.08 -9.92 -25.57
CA TYR A 81 0.83 -9.32 -26.55
C TYR A 81 2.26 -9.88 -26.47
N MET A 82 2.54 -10.83 -25.58
CA MET A 82 3.87 -11.43 -25.38
C MET A 82 5.01 -10.40 -25.14
N TYR A 83 4.71 -9.29 -24.46
CA TYR A 83 5.69 -8.25 -24.15
C TYR A 83 6.57 -8.65 -22.96
N TYR A 84 7.64 -9.44 -23.21
CA TYR A 84 8.59 -9.89 -22.19
C TYR A 84 7.89 -10.50 -20.94
N SER A 85 6.89 -11.36 -21.16
CA SER A 85 6.08 -11.97 -20.11
C SER A 85 6.90 -12.72 -19.06
N GLU A 86 7.96 -13.42 -19.47
CA GLU A 86 8.85 -14.18 -18.57
C GLU A 86 9.54 -13.28 -17.56
N LEU A 87 10.15 -12.17 -18.04
CA LEU A 87 10.84 -11.19 -17.21
C LEU A 87 9.87 -10.47 -16.27
N PHE A 88 8.67 -10.14 -16.76
CA PHE A 88 7.64 -9.53 -15.94
C PHE A 88 7.28 -10.40 -14.74
N MET A 89 7.06 -11.70 -14.99
CA MET A 89 6.73 -12.67 -13.96
C MET A 89 7.88 -12.88 -12.98
N PHE A 90 9.10 -12.95 -13.48
CA PHE A 90 10.29 -13.01 -12.65
C PHE A 90 10.37 -11.82 -11.68
N PHE A 91 10.16 -10.59 -12.16
CA PHE A 91 10.19 -9.40 -11.30
C PHE A 91 9.05 -9.38 -10.27
N ILE A 92 7.85 -9.88 -10.60
CA ILE A 92 6.77 -10.01 -9.61
C ILE A 92 7.15 -11.00 -8.49
N ILE A 93 7.70 -12.16 -8.84
CA ILE A 93 8.11 -13.16 -7.85
C ILE A 93 9.28 -12.65 -7.00
N LEU A 94 10.26 -11.99 -7.63
CA LEU A 94 11.40 -11.39 -6.94
C LEU A 94 10.94 -10.29 -5.97
N LEU A 95 9.99 -9.44 -6.41
CA LEU A 95 9.38 -8.44 -5.54
C LEU A 95 8.68 -9.08 -4.36
N PHE A 96 7.89 -10.14 -4.58
CA PHE A 96 7.25 -10.86 -3.48
C PHE A 96 8.27 -11.41 -2.49
N LEU A 97 9.37 -11.99 -2.97
CA LEU A 97 10.42 -12.55 -2.13
C LEU A 97 11.08 -11.47 -1.25
N PHE A 98 11.40 -10.30 -1.79
CA PHE A 98 11.93 -9.19 -0.99
C PHE A 98 10.89 -8.64 0.01
N LEU A 99 9.62 -8.54 -0.38
CA LEU A 99 8.55 -8.13 0.53
C LEU A 99 8.39 -9.12 1.69
N PHE A 100 8.38 -10.43 1.40
CA PHE A 100 8.31 -11.48 2.41
C PHE A 100 9.45 -11.35 3.41
N PHE A 101 10.68 -11.15 2.94
CA PHE A 101 11.83 -10.97 3.82
C PHE A 101 11.79 -9.67 4.63
N SER A 102 11.31 -8.57 4.03
CA SER A 102 11.18 -7.31 4.76
C SER A 102 10.23 -7.43 5.96
N PHE A 103 9.03 -7.98 5.77
CA PHE A 103 8.07 -8.12 6.87
C PHE A 103 8.45 -9.20 7.88
N SER A 104 9.19 -10.23 7.47
CA SER A 104 9.56 -11.33 8.36
C SER A 104 10.92 -11.16 9.05
N SER A 105 11.67 -10.11 8.73
CA SER A 105 12.97 -9.84 9.33
C SER A 105 12.88 -9.57 10.84
N ASN A 106 13.83 -10.14 11.61
CA ASN A 106 13.91 -9.96 13.07
C ASN A 106 14.95 -8.87 13.49
N SER A 107 15.76 -8.38 12.56
CA SER A 107 16.78 -7.34 12.85
C SER A 107 16.63 -6.12 11.93
N LEU A 108 16.99 -4.93 12.44
CA LEU A 108 16.90 -3.68 11.66
C LEU A 108 17.75 -3.69 10.41
N PHE A 109 18.97 -4.21 10.51
CA PHE A 109 19.88 -4.18 9.37
C PHE A 109 19.35 -5.04 8.23
N LEU A 110 18.83 -6.23 8.57
CA LEU A 110 18.21 -7.10 7.58
C LEU A 110 16.92 -6.49 7.03
N PHE A 111 16.11 -5.89 7.89
CA PHE A 111 14.93 -5.12 7.46
C PHE A 111 15.32 -4.03 6.46
N TYR A 112 16.34 -3.22 6.76
CA TYR A 112 16.83 -2.15 5.89
C TYR A 112 17.28 -2.67 4.52
N ILE A 113 18.06 -3.75 4.47
CA ILE A 113 18.52 -4.34 3.21
C ILE A 113 17.32 -4.74 2.34
N PHE A 114 16.34 -5.45 2.89
CA PHE A 114 15.18 -5.89 2.12
C PHE A 114 14.20 -4.76 1.81
N PHE A 115 14.13 -3.76 2.68
CA PHE A 115 13.36 -2.54 2.49
C PHE A 115 13.87 -1.76 1.26
N GLU A 116 15.18 -1.62 1.10
CA GLU A 116 15.76 -0.99 -0.09
C GLU A 116 15.79 -1.93 -1.30
N SER A 117 16.04 -3.23 -1.12
CA SER A 117 16.07 -4.18 -2.24
C SER A 117 14.71 -4.31 -2.93
N SER A 118 13.60 -4.10 -2.21
CA SER A 118 12.25 -4.06 -2.78
C SER A 118 12.07 -2.98 -3.85
N LEU A 119 12.88 -1.91 -3.82
CA LEU A 119 12.84 -0.84 -4.82
C LEU A 119 13.30 -1.34 -6.20
N ILE A 120 14.27 -2.25 -6.24
CA ILE A 120 14.90 -2.69 -7.50
C ILE A 120 13.87 -3.35 -8.44
N PRO A 121 13.10 -4.39 -8.04
CA PRO A 121 12.09 -4.95 -8.93
C PRO A 121 11.00 -3.95 -9.31
N THR A 122 10.65 -3.03 -8.41
CA THR A 122 9.58 -2.06 -8.67
C THR A 122 9.99 -1.02 -9.71
N LEU A 123 11.25 -0.60 -9.71
CA LEU A 123 11.81 0.25 -10.74
C LEU A 123 11.81 -0.43 -12.10
N PHE A 124 12.19 -1.72 -12.16
CA PHE A 124 12.11 -2.48 -13.41
C PHE A 124 10.67 -2.65 -13.91
N LEU A 125 9.69 -2.81 -13.03
CA LEU A 125 8.28 -2.82 -13.43
C LEU A 125 7.84 -1.47 -14.03
N ILE A 126 8.26 -0.34 -13.46
CA ILE A 126 7.95 1.01 -13.98
C ILE A 126 8.65 1.26 -15.32
N PHE A 127 9.96 1.02 -15.40
CA PHE A 127 10.74 1.28 -16.62
C PHE A 127 10.41 0.32 -17.76
N GLY A 128 10.14 -0.95 -17.46
CA GLY A 128 9.84 -1.96 -18.47
C GLY A 128 8.46 -1.75 -19.10
N TRP A 129 7.41 -1.79 -18.26
CA TRP A 129 6.02 -1.89 -18.71
C TRP A 129 5.18 -0.62 -18.49
N GLY A 130 5.78 0.49 -18.06
CA GLY A 130 5.08 1.79 -18.00
C GLY A 130 4.69 2.31 -19.39
N TYR A 131 3.55 2.99 -19.49
CA TYR A 131 2.94 3.35 -20.79
C TYR A 131 3.56 4.58 -21.46
N GLN A 132 4.00 5.58 -20.68
CA GLN A 132 4.42 6.90 -21.18
C GLN A 132 5.94 7.08 -21.11
N PRO A 133 6.54 7.93 -21.95
CA PRO A 133 7.98 8.20 -21.92
C PRO A 133 8.45 8.82 -20.60
N GLU A 134 7.56 9.55 -19.91
CA GLU A 134 7.81 10.16 -18.60
C GLU A 134 8.20 9.13 -17.53
N ARG A 135 7.91 7.82 -17.75
CA ARG A 135 8.26 6.68 -16.85
C ARG A 135 9.70 6.69 -16.37
N LEU A 136 10.62 7.17 -17.20
CA LEU A 136 12.03 7.32 -16.82
C LEU A 136 12.20 8.38 -15.73
N GLN A 137 11.55 9.53 -15.89
CA GLN A 137 11.58 10.62 -14.92
C GLN A 137 10.89 10.22 -13.60
N ALA A 138 9.70 9.60 -13.61
CA ALA A 138 9.10 9.19 -12.33
C ALA A 138 9.86 8.06 -11.64
N GLY A 139 10.43 7.11 -12.39
CA GLY A 139 11.27 6.09 -11.76
C GLY A 139 12.53 6.69 -11.13
N MET A 140 13.12 7.73 -11.74
CA MET A 140 14.23 8.47 -11.12
C MET A 140 13.80 9.25 -9.89
N TYR A 141 12.62 9.90 -9.90
CA TYR A 141 12.08 10.52 -8.69
C TYR A 141 11.86 9.49 -7.58
N PHE A 142 11.20 8.37 -7.88
CA PHE A 142 10.97 7.32 -6.91
C PHE A 142 12.27 6.82 -6.28
N LEU A 143 13.28 6.50 -7.11
CA LEU A 143 14.59 6.01 -6.64
C LEU A 143 15.32 7.04 -5.77
N PHE A 144 15.42 8.30 -6.22
CA PHE A 144 16.22 9.28 -5.47
C PHE A 144 15.56 9.71 -4.17
N TYR A 145 14.24 9.91 -4.16
CA TYR A 145 13.54 10.25 -2.92
C TYR A 145 13.76 9.16 -1.86
N THR A 146 13.63 7.88 -2.23
CA THR A 146 13.81 6.78 -1.28
C THR A 146 15.27 6.62 -0.87
N LEU A 147 16.23 6.62 -1.81
CA LEU A 147 17.65 6.42 -1.50
C LEU A 147 18.24 7.54 -0.64
N PHE A 148 17.97 8.81 -0.95
CA PHE A 148 18.47 9.92 -0.15
C PHE A 148 17.91 9.90 1.27
N SER A 149 16.68 9.43 1.44
CA SER A 149 16.06 9.30 2.75
C SER A 149 16.54 8.09 3.55
N SER A 150 16.95 7.01 2.89
CA SER A 150 17.34 5.74 3.52
C SER A 150 18.80 5.70 3.93
N LEU A 151 19.70 6.37 3.21
CA LEU A 151 21.13 6.43 3.58
C LEU A 151 21.39 6.99 5.00
N PRO A 152 20.74 8.08 5.46
CA PRO A 152 20.87 8.54 6.85
C PRO A 152 20.44 7.50 7.89
N MET A 153 19.41 6.70 7.58
CA MET A 153 18.97 5.60 8.43
C MET A 153 20.05 4.52 8.54
N LEU A 154 20.72 4.16 7.44
CA LEU A 154 21.83 3.19 7.47
C LEU A 154 22.97 3.63 8.40
N VAL A 155 23.37 4.89 8.32
CA VAL A 155 24.42 5.45 9.19
C VAL A 155 24.00 5.33 10.66
N CYS A 156 22.73 5.63 10.96
CA CYS A 156 22.20 5.51 12.32
C CYS A 156 22.10 4.06 12.81
N ILE A 157 21.79 3.09 11.94
CA ILE A 157 21.79 1.66 12.29
C ILE A 157 23.20 1.18 12.64
N ILE A 158 24.21 1.57 11.86
CA ILE A 158 25.62 1.20 12.13
C ILE A 158 26.09 1.83 13.43
N TYR A 159 25.77 3.11 13.64
CA TYR A 159 26.04 3.80 14.90
C TYR A 159 25.36 3.08 16.07
N PHE A 160 24.07 2.75 15.97
CA PHE A 160 23.35 2.03 17.02
C PHE A 160 24.00 0.67 17.33
N TYR A 161 24.43 -0.07 16.31
CA TYR A 161 25.12 -1.34 16.49
C TYR A 161 26.44 -1.21 17.27
N SER A 162 27.20 -0.12 17.09
CA SER A 162 28.45 0.06 17.83
C SER A 162 28.25 0.33 19.32
N PHE A 163 27.11 0.91 19.74
CA PHE A 163 26.79 1.08 21.16
C PHE A 163 26.25 -0.19 21.81
N PHE A 164 25.44 -0.95 21.08
CA PHE A 164 24.67 -2.05 21.67
C PHE A 164 25.17 -3.45 21.37
N GLY A 165 25.91 -3.62 20.29
CA GLY A 165 26.32 -4.93 19.81
C GLY A 165 25.19 -5.82 19.26
N SER A 166 23.92 -5.37 19.27
CA SER A 166 22.79 -6.12 18.70
C SER A 166 21.74 -5.24 18.04
N LEU A 167 21.11 -5.76 16.98
CA LEU A 167 20.09 -5.08 16.16
C LEU A 167 18.76 -5.83 16.11
N THR A 168 18.57 -6.82 16.97
CA THR A 168 17.36 -7.64 17.02
C THR A 168 16.23 -6.89 17.70
N PHE A 169 15.04 -6.84 17.08
CA PHE A 169 13.88 -6.08 17.59
C PHE A 169 13.51 -6.48 19.03
N SER A 170 13.66 -7.75 19.39
CA SER A 170 13.29 -8.27 20.72
C SER A 170 14.19 -7.81 21.86
N LEU A 171 15.41 -7.33 21.56
CA LEU A 171 16.42 -7.00 22.58
C LEU A 171 16.43 -5.51 22.96
N TRP A 172 15.65 -4.65 22.30
CA TRP A 172 15.69 -3.20 22.53
C TRP A 172 14.80 -2.71 23.67
N LEU A 173 14.74 -3.47 24.75
CA LEU A 173 14.04 -3.00 25.93
C LEU A 173 14.92 -1.91 26.56
N TYR A 174 14.46 -0.65 26.49
CA TYR A 174 15.00 0.52 27.18
C TYR A 174 16.20 1.21 26.53
N PHE A 175 16.05 1.71 25.29
CA PHE A 175 16.95 2.76 24.81
C PHE A 175 16.32 4.14 24.78
N ASP A 176 16.93 5.02 25.55
CA ASP A 176 16.55 6.43 25.66
C ASP A 176 17.67 7.30 25.09
N TYR A 177 17.86 7.26 23.77
CA TYR A 177 18.74 8.20 23.10
C TYR A 177 17.98 9.47 22.73
N TYR A 178 18.11 10.51 23.56
CA TYR A 178 17.42 11.81 23.42
C TYR A 178 18.05 12.75 22.38
N TYR A 179 18.55 12.22 21.26
CA TYR A 179 19.11 13.06 20.22
C TYR A 179 18.12 13.25 19.08
N PHE A 180 17.70 14.49 18.87
CA PHE A 180 16.79 14.87 17.79
C PHE A 180 17.29 14.42 16.41
N ILE A 181 18.60 14.56 16.14
CA ILE A 181 19.20 14.15 14.87
C ILE A 181 19.08 12.64 14.66
N PHE A 182 19.32 11.83 15.70
CA PHE A 182 19.18 10.38 15.61
C PHE A 182 17.71 9.99 15.37
N TYR A 183 16.78 10.60 16.10
CA TYR A 183 15.34 10.43 15.88
C TYR A 183 14.93 10.77 14.43
N LEU A 184 15.35 11.92 13.92
CA LEU A 184 15.06 12.34 12.56
C LEU A 184 15.61 11.35 11.53
N CYS A 185 16.90 11.00 11.62
CA CYS A 185 17.54 10.11 10.66
C CYS A 185 16.91 8.71 10.65
N MET A 186 16.46 8.21 11.81
CA MET A 186 15.78 6.91 11.91
C MET A 186 14.36 6.92 11.32
N ILE A 187 13.65 8.04 11.42
CA ILE A 187 12.24 8.15 10.98
C ILE A 187 12.12 8.63 9.52
N PHE A 188 13.06 9.45 9.05
CA PHE A 188 12.96 10.16 7.78
C PHE A 188 12.73 9.22 6.57
N SER A 189 13.42 8.09 6.52
CA SER A 189 13.23 7.08 5.46
C SER A 189 11.78 6.59 5.36
N PHE A 190 11.11 6.43 6.49
CA PHE A 190 9.73 5.99 6.54
C PHE A 190 8.74 7.11 6.24
N LEU A 191 9.07 8.36 6.55
CA LEU A 191 8.26 9.53 6.16
C LEU A 191 8.28 9.79 4.66
N VAL A 192 9.31 9.32 3.95
CA VAL A 192 9.31 9.36 2.50
C VAL A 192 8.46 8.24 1.92
N LYS A 193 8.57 7.01 2.46
CA LYS A 193 7.76 5.87 2.00
C LYS A 193 6.27 5.95 2.39
N ILE A 194 5.95 6.43 3.59
CA ILE A 194 4.59 6.89 3.94
C ILE A 194 4.54 8.34 3.49
N PRO A 195 3.99 8.63 2.31
CA PRO A 195 4.11 9.92 1.64
C PRO A 195 3.59 11.04 2.56
N MET A 196 4.50 11.69 3.28
CA MET A 196 4.13 12.84 4.11
C MET A 196 3.77 14.00 3.19
N PHE A 197 2.81 14.81 3.59
CA PHE A 197 2.58 16.12 3.00
C PHE A 197 3.90 16.92 2.97
N ILE A 198 4.24 17.56 1.84
CA ILE A 198 5.57 18.04 1.41
C ILE A 198 6.36 17.03 0.55
N ILE A 199 6.59 15.80 1.03
CA ILE A 199 7.48 14.84 0.34
C ILE A 199 6.70 13.90 -0.62
N HIS A 200 5.38 13.95 -0.61
CA HIS A 200 4.48 13.09 -1.39
C HIS A 200 4.57 13.16 -2.94
N VAL A 201 5.29 14.12 -3.53
CA VAL A 201 5.25 14.39 -4.98
C VAL A 201 5.69 13.21 -5.85
N TRP A 202 6.59 12.36 -5.34
CA TRP A 202 7.04 11.16 -6.06
C TRP A 202 5.90 10.14 -6.29
N LEU A 203 4.87 10.13 -5.44
CA LEU A 203 3.84 9.11 -5.46
C LEU A 203 2.87 9.29 -6.64
N PRO A 204 2.26 10.47 -6.86
CA PRO A 204 1.40 10.69 -8.02
C PRO A 204 2.11 10.41 -9.35
N SER A 205 3.36 10.85 -9.51
CA SER A 205 4.13 10.59 -10.74
C SER A 205 4.40 9.10 -10.93
N ALA A 206 4.86 8.39 -9.89
CA ALA A 206 5.11 6.95 -9.95
C ALA A 206 3.85 6.15 -10.31
N HIS A 207 2.70 6.46 -9.71
CA HIS A 207 1.44 5.75 -10.00
C HIS A 207 0.87 6.01 -11.38
N VAL A 208 0.97 7.26 -11.86
CA VAL A 208 0.39 7.65 -13.15
C VAL A 208 1.10 6.91 -14.29
N GLU A 209 2.41 6.75 -14.19
CA GLU A 209 3.28 6.19 -15.24
C GLU A 209 3.50 4.68 -15.11
N ALA A 210 3.37 4.12 -13.91
CA ALA A 210 3.50 2.69 -13.69
C ALA A 210 2.45 1.87 -14.48
N PRO A 211 2.80 0.62 -14.86
CA PRO A 211 1.81 -0.35 -15.27
C PRO A 211 0.81 -0.61 -14.12
N VAL A 212 -0.27 -1.30 -14.44
CA VAL A 212 -1.33 -1.67 -13.48
C VAL A 212 -0.77 -2.42 -12.29
N SER A 213 0.07 -3.42 -12.55
CA SER A 213 0.74 -4.21 -11.52
C SER A 213 1.61 -3.33 -10.62
N GLY A 214 2.43 -2.45 -11.21
CA GLY A 214 3.24 -1.48 -10.48
C GLY A 214 2.39 -0.58 -9.59
N SER A 215 1.29 -0.03 -10.12
CA SER A 215 0.35 0.80 -9.36
C SER A 215 -0.30 0.03 -8.20
N MET A 216 -0.69 -1.22 -8.44
CA MET A 216 -1.30 -2.09 -7.43
C MET A 216 -0.34 -2.40 -6.28
N ILE A 217 0.93 -2.71 -6.55
CA ILE A 217 1.89 -3.05 -5.48
C ILE A 217 2.40 -1.82 -4.74
N LEU A 218 2.61 -0.71 -5.45
CA LEU A 218 2.90 0.59 -4.85
C LEU A 218 1.83 0.94 -3.82
N ALA A 219 0.56 0.98 -4.26
CA ALA A 219 -0.55 1.36 -3.41
C ALA A 219 -0.86 0.27 -2.37
N GLY A 220 -0.73 -0.99 -2.75
CA GLY A 220 -1.10 -2.14 -1.95
C GLY A 220 -0.18 -2.39 -0.76
N VAL A 221 1.13 -2.45 -1.00
CA VAL A 221 2.10 -2.97 -0.04
C VAL A 221 3.27 -2.03 0.21
N LEU A 222 3.81 -1.35 -0.81
CA LEU A 222 5.03 -0.55 -0.62
C LEU A 222 4.84 0.62 0.34
N LEU A 223 3.70 1.31 0.30
CA LEU A 223 3.38 2.37 1.27
C LEU A 223 3.30 1.81 2.71
N LYS A 224 2.88 0.54 2.85
CA LYS A 224 2.70 -0.12 4.15
C LYS A 224 4.03 -0.56 4.75
N LEU A 225 5.05 -0.79 3.93
CA LEU A 225 6.42 -1.02 4.43
C LEU A 225 6.92 0.15 5.27
N GLY A 226 6.54 1.38 4.89
CA GLY A 226 6.85 2.57 5.69
C GLY A 226 6.16 2.52 7.05
N GLY A 227 4.85 2.22 7.08
CA GLY A 227 4.08 2.09 8.33
C GLY A 227 4.58 0.98 9.24
N TYR A 228 4.90 -0.17 8.65
CA TYR A 228 5.53 -1.28 9.35
C TYR A 228 6.90 -0.90 9.93
N GLY A 229 7.73 -0.21 9.15
CA GLY A 229 9.04 0.27 9.58
C GLY A 229 8.95 1.24 10.75
N LEU A 230 8.01 2.20 10.70
CA LEU A 230 7.73 3.09 11.83
C LEU A 230 7.31 2.30 13.07
N PHE A 231 6.34 1.39 12.95
CA PHE A 231 5.89 0.57 14.08
C PHE A 231 7.06 -0.18 14.74
N ARG A 232 7.98 -0.74 13.94
CA ARG A 232 9.14 -1.47 14.44
C ARG A 232 10.20 -0.57 15.07
N VAL A 233 10.45 0.61 14.52
CA VAL A 233 11.46 1.54 15.04
C VAL A 233 10.94 2.30 16.27
N PHE A 234 9.63 2.44 16.43
CA PHE A 234 9.07 3.14 17.59
C PHE A 234 9.27 2.43 18.92
N SER A 235 9.49 1.11 18.95
CA SER A 235 9.93 0.44 20.18
C SER A 235 11.26 0.99 20.71
N LEU A 236 12.10 1.54 19.84
CA LEU A 236 13.41 2.13 20.15
C LEU A 236 13.34 3.65 20.37
N LEU A 237 12.32 4.33 19.82
CA LEU A 237 12.19 5.79 19.84
C LEU A 237 11.03 6.29 20.71
N ILE A 238 10.65 5.56 21.77
CA ILE A 238 9.49 5.93 22.60
C ILE A 238 9.67 7.32 23.20
N MET A 239 10.77 7.57 23.92
CA MET A 239 10.96 8.82 24.64
C MET A 239 11.21 10.02 23.72
N SER A 240 11.98 9.83 22.64
CA SER A 240 12.17 10.87 21.63
C SER A 240 10.88 11.16 20.86
N GLY A 241 10.08 10.13 20.58
CA GLY A 241 8.78 10.30 19.93
C GLY A 241 7.79 11.08 20.78
N LEU A 242 7.72 10.85 22.10
CA LEU A 242 6.87 11.65 22.99
C LEU A 242 7.17 13.15 22.90
N MET A 243 8.44 13.52 22.69
CA MET A 243 8.87 14.92 22.58
C MET A 243 8.66 15.52 21.20
N TYR A 244 8.85 14.75 20.11
CA TYR A 244 8.93 15.30 18.75
C TYR A 244 7.76 14.92 17.82
N ASN A 245 6.96 13.89 18.14
CA ASN A 245 5.90 13.39 17.24
C ASN A 245 4.82 14.44 16.94
N PHE A 246 4.64 15.46 17.79
CA PHE A 246 3.67 16.53 17.57
C PHE A 246 3.87 17.24 16.21
N ILE A 247 5.12 17.36 15.76
CA ILE A 247 5.48 17.98 14.48
C ILE A 247 4.83 17.18 13.35
N TRP A 248 4.99 15.86 13.36
CA TRP A 248 4.50 14.99 12.29
C TRP A 248 2.99 14.80 12.32
N ILE A 249 2.37 14.78 13.51
CA ILE A 249 0.92 14.77 13.66
C ILE A 249 0.34 16.04 13.02
N SER A 250 0.91 17.22 13.30
CA SER A 250 0.42 18.47 12.73
C SER A 250 0.54 18.53 11.20
N ILE A 251 1.67 18.09 10.64
CA ILE A 251 1.92 18.10 9.19
C ILE A 251 1.00 17.11 8.46
N SER A 252 0.80 15.91 9.01
CA SER A 252 -0.08 14.91 8.40
C SER A 252 -1.55 15.33 8.41
N MET A 253 -2.04 15.85 9.53
CA MET A 253 -3.43 16.24 9.69
C MET A 253 -3.79 17.46 8.83
N LEU A 254 -2.98 18.53 8.87
CA LEU A 254 -3.18 19.69 8.01
C LEU A 254 -2.96 19.36 6.53
N GLY A 255 -1.94 18.55 6.25
CA GLY A 255 -1.64 18.08 4.90
C GLY A 255 -2.78 17.28 4.28
N GLY A 256 -3.47 16.46 5.07
CA GLY A 256 -4.65 15.72 4.64
C GLY A 256 -5.75 16.63 4.10
N ILE A 257 -6.01 17.78 4.75
CA ILE A 257 -6.98 18.76 4.24
C ILE A 257 -6.52 19.33 2.90
N PHE A 258 -5.28 19.80 2.80
CA PHE A 258 -4.79 20.40 1.56
C PHE A 258 -4.81 19.41 0.39
N ILE A 259 -4.35 18.18 0.59
CA ILE A 259 -4.37 17.15 -0.46
C ILE A 259 -5.81 16.79 -0.85
N SER A 260 -6.73 16.75 0.11
CA SER A 260 -8.15 16.48 -0.19
C SER A 260 -8.77 17.54 -1.10
N LEU A 261 -8.42 18.82 -0.92
CA LEU A 261 -8.82 19.90 -1.82
C LEU A 261 -8.17 19.77 -3.20
N PHE A 262 -6.90 19.35 -3.26
CA PHE A 262 -6.24 19.04 -4.53
C PHE A 262 -6.93 17.88 -5.27
N CYS A 263 -7.37 16.84 -4.56
CA CYS A 263 -8.06 15.68 -5.15
C CYS A 263 -9.32 16.08 -5.92
N VAL A 264 -10.14 16.98 -5.37
CA VAL A 264 -11.38 17.44 -6.01
C VAL A 264 -11.12 18.11 -7.37
N ARG A 265 -9.94 18.70 -7.55
CA ARG A 265 -9.56 19.38 -8.80
C ARG A 265 -8.84 18.49 -9.81
N GLN A 266 -8.53 17.24 -9.45
CA GLN A 266 -7.80 16.35 -10.36
C GLN A 266 -8.69 15.91 -11.52
N SER A 267 -8.15 16.02 -12.74
CA SER A 267 -8.79 15.55 -13.96
C SER A 267 -8.44 14.10 -14.31
N ASP A 268 -7.30 13.59 -13.84
CA ASP A 268 -6.83 12.24 -14.17
C ASP A 268 -7.26 11.25 -13.09
N ILE A 269 -7.87 10.13 -13.50
CA ILE A 269 -8.38 9.13 -12.54
C ILE A 269 -7.25 8.51 -11.72
N LYS A 270 -6.13 8.15 -12.36
CA LYS A 270 -4.99 7.53 -11.64
C LYS A 270 -4.35 8.50 -10.64
N SER A 271 -4.21 9.79 -10.99
CA SER A 271 -3.65 10.78 -10.06
C SER A 271 -4.61 11.02 -8.90
N LEU A 272 -5.92 11.08 -9.16
CA LEU A 272 -6.94 11.22 -8.12
C LEU A 272 -6.89 10.06 -7.11
N ILE A 273 -6.79 8.81 -7.58
CA ILE A 273 -6.62 7.64 -6.70
C ILE A 273 -5.29 7.74 -5.94
N ALA A 274 -4.21 8.15 -6.59
CA ALA A 274 -2.89 8.31 -5.97
C ALA A 274 -2.92 9.35 -4.83
N TYR A 275 -3.50 10.53 -5.05
CA TYR A 275 -3.64 11.53 -3.99
C TYR A 275 -4.57 11.08 -2.86
N SER A 276 -5.65 10.35 -3.16
CA SER A 276 -6.48 9.76 -2.10
C SER A 276 -5.67 8.81 -1.19
N SER A 277 -4.69 8.09 -1.76
CA SER A 277 -3.81 7.24 -0.96
C SER A 277 -2.87 8.01 -0.02
N VAL A 278 -2.44 9.21 -0.41
CA VAL A 278 -1.66 10.10 0.46
C VAL A 278 -2.50 10.55 1.66
N ILE A 279 -3.80 10.80 1.47
CA ILE A 279 -4.72 11.23 2.55
C ILE A 279 -4.91 10.10 3.58
N HIS A 280 -5.30 8.91 3.15
CA HIS A 280 -5.51 7.80 4.07
C HIS A 280 -4.20 7.36 4.76
N MET A 281 -3.07 7.35 4.05
CA MET A 281 -1.76 7.08 4.68
C MET A 281 -1.30 8.22 5.59
N GLY A 282 -1.72 9.46 5.35
CA GLY A 282 -1.53 10.58 6.27
C GLY A 282 -2.26 10.36 7.60
N LEU A 283 -3.49 9.84 7.56
CA LEU A 283 -4.23 9.45 8.78
C LEU A 283 -3.52 8.30 9.52
N VAL A 284 -2.99 7.30 8.79
CA VAL A 284 -2.16 6.23 9.37
C VAL A 284 -0.94 6.82 10.09
N LEU A 285 -0.22 7.75 9.44
CA LEU A 285 0.94 8.41 10.05
C LEU A 285 0.55 9.13 11.35
N GLY A 286 -0.50 9.95 11.31
CA GLY A 286 -0.99 10.67 12.49
C GLY A 286 -1.35 9.71 13.62
N GLY A 287 -2.01 8.59 13.31
CA GLY A 287 -2.38 7.57 14.28
C GLY A 287 -1.20 6.88 14.95
N ILE A 288 -0.23 6.40 14.18
CA ILE A 288 0.95 5.70 14.73
C ILE A 288 1.76 6.66 15.63
N MET A 289 1.88 7.93 15.24
CA MET A 289 2.62 8.96 15.97
C MET A 289 2.01 9.32 17.34
N THR A 290 0.73 8.98 17.61
CA THR A 290 0.12 9.21 18.94
C THR A 290 0.58 8.23 20.03
N PHE A 291 1.21 7.11 19.67
CA PHE A 291 1.56 6.02 20.60
C PHE A 291 0.42 5.43 21.44
N ASN A 292 -0.83 5.65 21.01
CA ASN A 292 -1.99 5.02 21.63
C ASN A 292 -2.24 3.64 21.01
N TYR A 293 -2.66 2.67 21.83
CA TYR A 293 -3.06 1.33 21.35
C TYR A 293 -4.12 1.41 20.23
N TRP A 294 -5.17 2.20 20.43
CA TRP A 294 -6.20 2.47 19.41
C TRP A 294 -5.61 3.03 18.12
N GLY A 295 -4.58 3.88 18.21
CA GLY A 295 -3.92 4.47 17.06
C GLY A 295 -3.12 3.45 16.27
N ILE A 296 -2.37 2.59 16.94
CA ILE A 296 -1.59 1.51 16.32
C ILE A 296 -2.52 0.49 15.64
N PHE A 297 -3.55 0.00 16.34
CA PHE A 297 -4.46 -0.98 15.74
C PHE A 297 -5.30 -0.36 14.60
N GLY A 298 -5.77 0.87 14.77
CA GLY A 298 -6.48 1.60 13.71
C GLY A 298 -5.62 1.80 12.46
N ALA A 299 -4.35 2.17 12.64
CA ALA A 299 -3.37 2.30 11.58
C ALA A 299 -3.13 0.97 10.85
N MET A 300 -2.99 -0.12 11.60
CA MET A 300 -2.81 -1.47 11.06
C MET A 300 -4.00 -1.91 10.19
N ILE A 301 -5.22 -1.66 10.64
CA ILE A 301 -6.43 -2.02 9.90
C ILE A 301 -6.61 -1.14 8.68
N LEU A 302 -6.42 0.17 8.81
CA LEU A 302 -6.52 1.09 7.68
C LEU A 302 -5.45 0.77 6.62
N MET A 303 -4.24 0.36 7.01
CA MET A 303 -3.22 -0.10 6.08
C MET A 303 -3.68 -1.30 5.24
N VAL A 304 -4.27 -2.33 5.86
CA VAL A 304 -4.78 -3.51 5.13
C VAL A 304 -5.98 -3.14 4.26
N ALA A 305 -6.94 -2.43 4.85
CA ALA A 305 -8.19 -2.04 4.20
C ALA A 305 -7.94 -1.14 2.99
N HIS A 306 -7.16 -0.08 3.17
CA HIS A 306 -6.75 0.77 2.07
C HIS A 306 -5.93 -0.01 1.03
N GLY A 307 -5.03 -0.91 1.43
CA GLY A 307 -4.23 -1.73 0.51
C GLY A 307 -5.08 -2.50 -0.50
N LEU A 308 -6.17 -3.12 -0.05
CA LEU A 308 -7.12 -3.83 -0.91
C LEU A 308 -8.03 -2.87 -1.70
N CYS A 309 -8.51 -1.80 -1.08
CA CYS A 309 -9.42 -0.85 -1.72
C CYS A 309 -8.73 -0.06 -2.84
N SER A 310 -7.55 0.51 -2.58
CA SER A 310 -6.82 1.31 -3.56
C SER A 310 -6.32 0.47 -4.74
N SER A 311 -5.86 -0.77 -4.49
CA SER A 311 -5.45 -1.68 -5.57
C SER A 311 -6.63 -2.06 -6.47
N GLY A 312 -7.82 -2.27 -5.90
CA GLY A 312 -9.06 -2.46 -6.66
C GLY A 312 -9.44 -1.24 -7.51
N LEU A 313 -9.34 -0.02 -6.96
CA LEU A 313 -9.59 1.23 -7.71
C LEU A 313 -8.60 1.42 -8.86
N PHE A 314 -7.30 1.13 -8.66
CA PHE A 314 -6.32 1.15 -9.75
C PHE A 314 -6.63 0.11 -10.83
N CYS A 315 -7.20 -1.05 -10.47
CA CYS A 315 -7.66 -2.00 -11.47
C CYS A 315 -8.85 -1.47 -12.28
N LEU A 316 -9.86 -0.92 -11.61
CA LEU A 316 -11.00 -0.30 -12.28
C LEU A 316 -10.55 0.79 -13.25
N ALA A 317 -9.64 1.67 -12.82
CA ALA A 317 -9.06 2.70 -13.67
C ALA A 317 -8.35 2.09 -14.89
N ASN A 318 -7.67 0.94 -14.73
CA ASN A 318 -7.05 0.26 -15.86
C ASN A 318 -8.06 -0.39 -16.81
N ILE A 319 -9.08 -1.06 -16.30
CA ILE A 319 -10.12 -1.69 -17.13
C ILE A 319 -10.78 -0.63 -18.04
N VAL A 320 -11.01 0.57 -17.50
CA VAL A 320 -11.51 1.71 -18.27
C VAL A 320 -10.45 2.20 -19.27
N TYR A 321 -9.18 2.29 -18.86
CA TYR A 321 -8.07 2.71 -19.73
C TYR A 321 -7.85 1.76 -20.91
N GLU A 322 -7.94 0.44 -20.73
CA GLU A 322 -7.79 -0.55 -21.81
C GLU A 322 -8.85 -0.40 -22.92
N ARG A 323 -9.98 0.27 -22.63
CA ARG A 323 -11.09 0.45 -23.57
C ARG A 323 -11.13 1.84 -24.18
N LEU A 324 -10.94 2.88 -23.36
CA LEU A 324 -11.03 4.27 -23.81
C LEU A 324 -9.67 4.87 -24.21
N GLY A 325 -8.56 4.21 -23.89
CA GLY A 325 -7.20 4.66 -24.22
C GLY A 325 -6.77 5.96 -23.52
N SER A 326 -7.58 6.48 -22.61
CA SER A 326 -7.36 7.76 -21.93
C SER A 326 -7.63 7.64 -20.44
N ARG A 327 -6.98 8.51 -19.65
CA ARG A 327 -7.09 8.54 -18.18
C ARG A 327 -7.94 9.70 -17.65
N SER A 328 -8.40 10.60 -18.54
CA SER A 328 -9.04 11.85 -18.15
C SER A 328 -10.54 11.64 -17.88
N LEU A 329 -11.02 12.18 -16.75
CA LEU A 329 -12.44 12.20 -16.35
C LEU A 329 -13.33 12.95 -17.35
N TYR A 330 -12.76 13.78 -18.22
CA TYR A 330 -13.52 14.44 -19.28
C TYR A 330 -13.98 13.49 -20.38
N ILE A 331 -13.17 12.48 -20.70
CA ILE A 331 -13.48 11.46 -21.72
C ILE A 331 -14.24 10.30 -21.10
N ILE A 332 -13.89 9.94 -19.87
CA ILE A 332 -14.50 8.87 -19.10
C ILE A 332 -15.79 9.40 -18.47
N LYS A 333 -16.89 9.43 -19.24
CA LYS A 333 -18.23 9.85 -18.76
C LYS A 333 -19.31 8.89 -19.26
N GLY A 334 -20.39 8.76 -18.48
CA GLY A 334 -21.56 7.96 -18.87
C GLY A 334 -21.31 6.45 -18.92
N LEU A 335 -20.33 5.92 -18.16
CA LEU A 335 -20.00 4.50 -18.18
C LEU A 335 -21.15 3.59 -17.70
N ILE A 336 -22.14 4.07 -16.96
CA ILE A 336 -23.32 3.27 -16.56
C ILE A 336 -24.08 2.75 -17.77
N ASN A 337 -24.24 3.59 -18.79
CA ASN A 337 -24.96 3.22 -20.02
C ASN A 337 -24.19 2.16 -20.82
N PHE A 338 -22.86 2.10 -20.63
CA PHE A 338 -21.98 1.21 -21.36
C PHE A 338 -21.72 -0.12 -20.63
N MET A 339 -21.48 -0.07 -19.32
CA MET A 339 -21.14 -1.23 -18.47
C MET A 339 -21.83 -1.15 -17.11
N PRO A 340 -23.14 -1.43 -17.05
CA PRO A 340 -23.89 -1.33 -15.81
C PRO A 340 -23.32 -2.25 -14.72
N SER A 341 -22.89 -3.47 -15.09
CA SER A 341 -22.26 -4.41 -14.15
C SER A 341 -20.92 -3.92 -13.60
N MET A 342 -20.10 -3.22 -14.38
CA MET A 342 -18.85 -2.61 -13.87
C MET A 342 -19.13 -1.38 -13.01
N SER A 343 -20.21 -0.64 -13.29
CA SER A 343 -20.59 0.51 -12.47
C SER A 343 -20.94 0.11 -11.03
N LEU A 344 -21.45 -1.11 -10.81
CA LEU A 344 -21.65 -1.67 -9.47
C LEU A 344 -20.31 -1.81 -8.74
N TRP A 345 -19.28 -2.37 -9.37
CA TRP A 345 -17.96 -2.50 -8.74
C TRP A 345 -17.29 -1.15 -8.45
N TRP A 346 -17.49 -0.17 -9.34
CA TRP A 346 -17.12 1.22 -9.08
C TRP A 346 -17.81 1.76 -7.84
N PHE A 347 -19.11 1.53 -7.69
CA PHE A 347 -19.86 1.96 -6.50
C PHE A 347 -19.33 1.28 -5.24
N MET A 348 -19.17 -0.04 -5.25
CA MET A 348 -18.72 -0.78 -4.07
C MET A 348 -17.32 -0.33 -3.62
N LEU A 349 -16.34 -0.24 -4.53
CA LEU A 349 -14.98 0.19 -4.16
C LEU A 349 -14.89 1.69 -3.82
N SER A 350 -15.65 2.55 -4.50
CA SER A 350 -15.70 3.98 -4.13
C SER A 350 -16.36 4.21 -2.75
N SER A 351 -17.41 3.46 -2.43
CA SER A 351 -18.06 3.51 -1.11
C SER A 351 -17.11 3.09 0.01
N TYR A 352 -16.23 2.10 -0.25
CA TYR A 352 -15.23 1.69 0.74
C TYR A 352 -14.11 2.71 0.86
N ASN A 353 -13.73 3.38 -0.22
CA ASN A 353 -12.78 4.49 -0.15
C ASN A 353 -13.34 5.69 0.65
N MET A 354 -14.66 5.90 0.64
CA MET A 354 -15.36 6.87 1.49
C MET A 354 -15.54 6.38 2.95
N ALA A 355 -15.09 5.16 3.28
CA ALA A 355 -15.32 4.54 4.58
C ALA A 355 -16.81 4.39 4.94
N ALA A 356 -17.67 4.03 3.98
CA ALA A 356 -19.08 3.74 4.26
C ALA A 356 -19.25 2.46 5.13
N PRO A 357 -20.28 2.37 5.99
CA PRO A 357 -20.61 1.13 6.71
C PRO A 357 -21.16 0.07 5.72
N PRO A 358 -20.83 -1.24 5.87
CA PRO A 358 -19.94 -1.88 6.84
C PRO A 358 -18.55 -2.14 6.25
N SER A 359 -17.69 -1.13 6.06
CA SER A 359 -16.33 -1.32 5.49
C SER A 359 -15.23 -1.43 6.56
N LEU A 360 -14.14 -2.11 6.21
CA LEU A 360 -12.94 -2.21 7.07
C LEU A 360 -12.23 -0.85 7.19
N ASN A 361 -12.34 0.00 6.17
CA ASN A 361 -11.83 1.37 6.20
C ASN A 361 -12.50 2.20 7.31
N LEU A 362 -13.82 2.10 7.47
CA LEU A 362 -14.54 2.77 8.56
C LEU A 362 -14.02 2.35 9.92
N MET A 363 -13.82 1.05 10.14
CA MET A 363 -13.31 0.55 11.41
C MET A 363 -11.93 1.14 11.73
N GLY A 364 -11.03 1.18 10.75
CA GLY A 364 -9.72 1.82 10.90
C GLY A 364 -9.83 3.32 11.20
N GLU A 365 -10.64 4.05 10.45
CA GLU A 365 -10.81 5.50 10.60
C GLU A 365 -11.45 5.89 11.94
N VAL A 366 -12.43 5.14 12.44
CA VAL A 366 -13.04 5.38 13.76
C VAL A 366 -12.03 5.20 14.89
N MET A 367 -11.12 4.22 14.79
CA MET A 367 -10.08 4.02 15.81
C MET A 367 -9.01 5.11 15.76
N LEU A 368 -8.63 5.52 14.55
CA LEU A 368 -7.73 6.65 14.35
C LEU A 368 -8.34 7.96 14.85
N PHE A 369 -9.65 8.15 14.67
CA PHE A 369 -10.36 9.28 15.26
C PHE A 369 -10.22 9.29 16.77
N ASN A 370 -10.51 8.17 17.45
CA ASN A 370 -10.38 8.08 18.91
C ASN A 370 -8.95 8.35 19.39
N SER A 371 -7.92 7.89 18.67
CA SER A 371 -6.52 8.13 19.06
C SER A 371 -6.10 9.59 18.86
N LEU A 372 -6.53 10.22 17.77
CA LEU A 372 -6.17 11.61 17.47
C LEU A 372 -6.91 12.61 18.37
N VAL A 373 -8.16 12.33 18.71
CA VAL A 373 -8.97 13.15 19.62
C VAL A 373 -8.48 13.05 21.06
N SER A 374 -8.08 11.85 21.50
CA SER A 374 -7.49 11.68 22.83
C SER A 374 -6.15 12.40 22.97
N TRP A 375 -5.41 12.58 21.87
CA TRP A 375 -4.15 13.34 21.88
C TRP A 375 -4.37 14.86 21.95
N ASN A 376 -5.26 15.43 21.13
CA ASN A 376 -5.63 16.85 21.20
C ASN A 376 -7.03 17.11 20.64
N LEU A 377 -7.84 17.89 21.36
CA LEU A 377 -9.21 18.23 20.96
C LEU A 377 -9.28 18.96 19.61
N PHE A 378 -8.29 19.78 19.26
CA PHE A 378 -8.28 20.51 17.97
C PHE A 378 -8.26 19.57 16.75
N ASN A 379 -7.71 18.37 16.89
CA ASN A 379 -7.69 17.37 15.82
C ASN A 379 -9.10 16.89 15.45
N THR A 380 -10.11 17.07 16.30
CA THR A 380 -11.52 16.75 15.98
C THR A 380 -11.98 17.49 14.72
N PHE A 381 -11.78 18.81 14.68
CA PHE A 381 -12.20 19.65 13.56
C PHE A 381 -11.46 19.29 12.29
N ILE A 382 -10.14 19.07 12.38
CA ILE A 382 -9.33 18.70 11.21
C ILE A 382 -9.80 17.34 10.65
N PHE A 383 -9.99 16.34 11.51
CA PHE A 383 -10.42 15.03 11.08
C PHE A 383 -11.81 15.06 10.42
N LEU A 384 -12.74 15.86 10.95
CA LEU A 384 -14.06 16.07 10.34
C LEU A 384 -13.95 16.64 8.93
N PHE A 385 -13.05 17.61 8.69
CA PHE A 385 -12.82 18.13 7.34
C PHE A 385 -12.18 17.09 6.42
N VAL A 386 -11.19 16.33 6.89
CA VAL A 386 -10.55 15.28 6.08
C VAL A 386 -11.55 14.20 5.65
N SER A 387 -12.37 13.71 6.58
CA SER A 387 -13.42 12.72 6.30
C SER A 387 -14.56 13.29 5.44
N PHE A 388 -14.92 14.56 5.60
CA PHE A 388 -15.88 15.21 4.71
C PHE A 388 -15.35 15.30 3.28
N PHE A 389 -14.12 15.77 3.09
CA PHE A 389 -13.55 15.86 1.74
C PHE A 389 -13.25 14.48 1.14
N SER A 390 -13.00 13.44 1.96
CA SER A 390 -12.89 12.07 1.46
C SER A 390 -14.18 11.56 0.81
N ALA A 391 -15.32 11.89 1.40
CA ALA A 391 -16.62 11.68 0.77
C ALA A 391 -16.78 12.48 -0.53
N VAL A 392 -16.40 13.76 -0.54
CA VAL A 392 -16.58 14.63 -1.71
C VAL A 392 -15.77 14.15 -2.91
N TYR A 393 -14.47 13.86 -2.77
CA TYR A 393 -13.66 13.45 -3.93
C TYR A 393 -14.01 12.03 -4.43
N THR A 394 -14.47 11.13 -3.56
CA THR A 394 -14.88 9.77 -3.96
C THR A 394 -16.21 9.81 -4.72
N LEU A 395 -17.18 10.58 -4.22
CA LEU A 395 -18.43 10.82 -4.93
C LEU A 395 -18.19 11.56 -6.25
N TYR A 396 -17.28 12.54 -6.28
CA TYR A 396 -16.86 13.21 -7.51
C TYR A 396 -16.28 12.21 -8.52
N MET A 397 -15.38 11.33 -8.11
CA MET A 397 -14.80 10.29 -8.97
C MET A 397 -15.89 9.38 -9.54
N TYR A 398 -16.83 8.93 -8.72
CA TYR A 398 -17.94 8.07 -9.16
C TYR A 398 -18.90 8.83 -10.08
N SER A 399 -19.34 10.03 -9.70
CA SER A 399 -20.34 10.78 -10.44
C SER A 399 -19.88 11.17 -11.82
N TYR A 400 -18.64 11.67 -11.94
CA TYR A 400 -18.09 12.08 -13.24
C TYR A 400 -17.77 10.89 -14.15
N SER A 401 -17.30 9.77 -13.61
CA SER A 401 -16.99 8.59 -14.44
C SER A 401 -18.24 7.85 -14.92
N GLN A 402 -19.24 7.70 -14.04
CA GLN A 402 -20.37 6.80 -14.25
C GLN A 402 -21.59 7.50 -14.87
N HIS A 403 -21.93 8.72 -14.40
CA HIS A 403 -23.11 9.45 -14.88
C HIS A 403 -22.79 10.36 -16.08
N GLY A 404 -23.85 10.85 -16.72
CA GLY A 404 -23.77 11.77 -17.86
C GLY A 404 -23.89 11.08 -19.22
N MET A 405 -23.72 11.88 -20.29
CA MET A 405 -23.72 11.36 -21.66
C MET A 405 -22.34 10.80 -22.03
N ILE A 406 -22.34 9.75 -22.83
CA ILE A 406 -21.12 9.12 -23.34
C ILE A 406 -20.40 10.10 -24.28
N TYR A 407 -19.07 10.09 -24.23
CA TYR A 407 -18.24 10.85 -25.17
C TYR A 407 -18.44 10.36 -26.60
N SER A 408 -18.71 11.26 -27.55
CA SER A 408 -19.04 10.89 -28.94
C SER A 408 -17.89 10.28 -29.73
N GLY A 409 -16.64 10.45 -29.31
CA GLY A 409 -15.45 9.96 -30.04
C GLY A 409 -15.00 8.54 -29.69
N SER A 410 -15.75 7.78 -28.90
CA SER A 410 -15.42 6.38 -28.56
C SER A 410 -16.14 5.39 -29.47
N PHE A 411 -15.39 4.54 -30.18
CA PHE A 411 -15.91 3.74 -31.30
C PHE A 411 -16.01 2.22 -31.05
N SER A 412 -15.30 1.65 -30.07
CA SER A 412 -15.33 0.18 -29.85
C SER A 412 -15.29 -0.19 -28.36
N PHE A 413 -16.01 -1.27 -28.05
CA PHE A 413 -16.59 -1.42 -26.73
C PHE A 413 -16.82 -2.90 -26.39
N SER A 414 -16.19 -3.38 -25.31
CA SER A 414 -16.44 -4.70 -24.70
C SER A 414 -17.13 -4.52 -23.35
N VAL A 415 -18.11 -5.36 -22.98
CA VAL A 415 -18.95 -5.17 -21.76
C VAL A 415 -18.23 -5.56 -20.45
N GLY A 416 -17.15 -6.33 -20.53
CA GLY A 416 -16.45 -6.88 -19.37
C GLY A 416 -16.04 -8.33 -19.58
N TYR A 417 -14.84 -8.69 -19.16
CA TYR A 417 -14.40 -10.10 -19.17
C TYR A 417 -14.62 -10.75 -17.80
N LEU A 418 -14.89 -12.06 -17.76
CA LEU A 418 -15.03 -12.81 -16.49
C LEU A 418 -13.82 -12.63 -15.56
N ARG A 419 -12.62 -12.56 -16.13
CA ARG A 419 -11.37 -12.28 -15.40
C ARG A 419 -11.44 -10.97 -14.63
N GLU A 420 -11.92 -9.89 -15.25
CA GLU A 420 -12.00 -8.58 -14.62
C GLU A 420 -12.98 -8.61 -13.44
N TYR A 421 -14.13 -9.28 -13.60
CA TYR A 421 -15.08 -9.45 -12.51
C TYR A 421 -14.52 -10.29 -11.36
N MET A 422 -13.80 -11.38 -11.66
CA MET A 422 -13.14 -12.21 -10.64
C MET A 422 -12.07 -11.42 -9.90
N LEU A 423 -11.29 -10.60 -10.61
CA LEU A 423 -10.28 -9.74 -9.99
C LEU A 423 -10.93 -8.73 -9.03
N LEU A 424 -11.99 -8.05 -9.46
CA LEU A 424 -12.70 -7.08 -8.61
C LEU A 424 -13.36 -7.75 -7.40
N PHE A 425 -13.95 -8.93 -7.60
CA PHE A 425 -14.49 -9.74 -6.53
C PHE A 425 -13.40 -10.11 -5.51
N PHE A 426 -12.21 -10.52 -5.96
CA PHE A 426 -11.10 -10.83 -5.04
C PHE A 426 -10.59 -9.62 -4.27
N HIS A 427 -10.68 -8.39 -4.79
CA HIS A 427 -10.38 -7.20 -3.98
C HIS A 427 -11.49 -6.90 -2.96
N TRP A 428 -12.74 -7.01 -3.37
CA TRP A 428 -13.89 -6.61 -2.56
C TRP A 428 -14.25 -7.63 -1.46
N PHE A 429 -14.16 -8.92 -1.75
CA PHE A 429 -14.62 -9.97 -0.85
C PHE A 429 -13.84 -10.02 0.48
N PRO A 430 -12.49 -9.97 0.50
CA PRO A 430 -11.73 -9.94 1.75
C PRO A 430 -12.03 -8.69 2.59
N LEU A 431 -12.28 -7.54 1.96
CA LEU A 431 -12.61 -6.29 2.67
C LEU A 431 -13.82 -6.45 3.57
N ASN A 432 -14.81 -7.25 3.18
CA ASN A 432 -16.01 -7.50 3.97
C ASN A 432 -15.84 -8.62 4.97
N LEU A 433 -15.22 -9.72 4.54
CA LEU A 433 -15.05 -10.87 5.42
C LEU A 433 -14.21 -10.52 6.65
N ILE A 434 -13.14 -9.74 6.47
CA ILE A 434 -12.23 -9.42 7.56
C ILE A 434 -12.99 -8.75 8.71
N ILE A 435 -14.01 -7.95 8.42
CA ILE A 435 -14.82 -7.22 9.41
C ILE A 435 -15.47 -8.17 10.41
N PHE A 436 -15.97 -9.32 9.95
CA PHE A 436 -16.60 -10.31 10.83
C PHE A 436 -15.59 -11.06 11.69
N PHE A 437 -14.32 -11.13 11.25
CA PHE A 437 -13.22 -11.75 11.98
C PHE A 437 -12.33 -10.74 12.71
N VAL A 438 -12.78 -9.50 12.82
CA VAL A 438 -12.01 -8.40 13.44
C VAL A 438 -11.58 -8.72 14.87
N ASN A 439 -12.37 -9.49 15.63
CA ASN A 439 -11.98 -9.92 16.97
C ASN A 439 -10.64 -10.67 16.99
N MET A 440 -10.27 -11.37 15.91
CA MET A 440 -8.98 -12.06 15.82
C MET A 440 -7.79 -11.10 15.58
N LEU A 441 -8.06 -9.83 15.26
CA LEU A 441 -7.03 -8.80 15.04
C LEU A 441 -6.77 -7.92 16.27
N PHE A 442 -7.72 -7.86 17.20
CA PHE A 442 -7.74 -6.90 18.31
C PHE A 442 -7.43 -7.48 19.69
N ILE A 443 -7.17 -8.78 19.77
CA ILE A 443 -6.84 -9.47 21.00
C ILE A 443 -5.39 -9.92 20.90
#